data_AF-A0A969Y3F1-F1
#
_entry.id   AF-A0A969Y3F1-F1
#
_cell.length_a   1.000
_cell.length_b   1.000
_cell.length_c   1.000
_cell.angle_alpha   90.00
_cell.angle_beta   90.00
_cell.angle_gamma   90.00
#
_symmetry.space_group_name_H-M   'P 1'
#
loop_
_entity.id
_entity.type
_entity.pdbx_description
1 polymer ?
#
loop_
_entity_poly.entity_id
_entity_poly.type
_entity_poly.pdbx_seq_one_letter_code
_entity_poly.pdbx_strand_id
1 'polypeptide(L)'
;MPPIWFSPVDDPLKMLVVAMALGVVQIYTGMIINMVPQIKQGQVIDGLLDQGLWLVFLTGLIMLLAGSQMPALAQAARVLAGIGGIGLILTQGRAEKNIIKRLLSGIVSLYGISGYLSDVLSYSRLLALGMGTSVIGMVINNMVGMAAEGGAIGMVLGALIFVAGHAFNLIINVMGAYVHASRLQYVEFFTKFYESGGRSFAPFRIATKYIDLELEEREA
;
A
#
# COMPACT_ATOMS: atom_id res chain seq x y z
N MET A 1 -16.17 -26.33 6.64
CA MET A 1 -15.60 -25.75 7.88
C MET A 1 -15.88 -24.26 7.87
N PRO A 2 -16.34 -23.65 8.97
CA PRO A 2 -16.52 -22.19 9.01
C PRO A 2 -15.16 -21.50 8.81
N PRO A 3 -15.10 -20.37 8.08
CA PRO A 3 -13.86 -19.63 7.86
C PRO A 3 -13.29 -19.13 9.19
N ILE A 4 -12.01 -19.41 9.44
CA ILE A 4 -11.32 -19.10 10.73
C ILE A 4 -11.20 -17.59 10.96
N TRP A 5 -11.21 -16.79 9.89
CA TRP A 5 -11.09 -15.34 9.97
C TRP A 5 -12.31 -14.67 9.35
N PHE A 6 -12.43 -14.76 8.02
CA PHE A 6 -13.47 -14.05 7.29
C PHE A 6 -13.51 -14.56 5.83
N SER A 7 -14.70 -14.72 5.26
CA SER A 7 -14.88 -15.07 3.85
C SER A 7 -15.02 -13.79 3.03
N PRO A 8 -14.08 -13.48 2.10
CA PRO A 8 -14.13 -12.26 1.29
C PRO A 8 -15.45 -12.05 0.54
N VAL A 9 -16.19 -13.14 0.31
CA VAL A 9 -17.46 -13.16 -0.40
C VAL A 9 -18.63 -12.74 0.51
N ASP A 10 -18.58 -13.03 1.81
CA ASP A 10 -19.74 -12.90 2.71
C ASP A 10 -19.92 -11.48 3.32
N ASP A 11 -18.82 -10.76 3.55
CA ASP A 11 -18.79 -9.31 3.92
C ASP A 11 -17.64 -8.52 3.21
N PRO A 12 -17.77 -8.23 1.90
CA PRO A 12 -16.75 -7.49 1.13
C PRO A 12 -16.29 -6.18 1.79
N LEU A 13 -17.20 -5.53 2.53
CA LEU A 13 -16.93 -4.29 3.26
C LEU A 13 -15.87 -4.46 4.36
N LYS A 14 -15.84 -5.59 5.08
CA LYS A 14 -14.83 -5.83 6.13
C LYS A 14 -13.45 -5.99 5.52
N MET A 15 -13.35 -6.70 4.40
CA MET A 15 -12.07 -6.84 3.67
C MET A 15 -11.61 -5.52 3.04
N LEU A 16 -12.54 -4.68 2.57
CA LEU A 16 -12.21 -3.34 2.11
C LEU A 16 -11.56 -2.52 3.24
N VAL A 17 -12.17 -2.52 4.43
CA VAL A 17 -11.64 -1.81 5.60
C VAL A 17 -10.24 -2.31 5.97
N VAL A 18 -10.01 -3.63 5.96
CA VAL A 18 -8.68 -4.21 6.22
C VAL A 18 -7.66 -3.77 5.17
N ALA A 19 -8.02 -3.84 3.88
CA ALA A 19 -7.13 -3.43 2.79
C ALA A 19 -6.76 -1.94 2.87
N MET A 20 -7.74 -1.09 3.15
CA MET A 20 -7.52 0.35 3.33
C MET A 20 -6.68 0.63 4.59
N ALA A 21 -6.88 -0.11 5.68
CA ALA A 21 -6.08 0.01 6.89
C ALA A 21 -4.60 -0.32 6.63
N LEU A 22 -4.31 -1.36 5.84
CA LEU A 22 -2.96 -1.66 5.38
C LEU A 22 -2.37 -0.51 4.54
N GLY A 23 -3.17 0.08 3.67
CA GLY A 23 -2.77 1.25 2.89
C GLY A 23 -2.41 2.46 3.76
N VAL A 24 -3.19 2.73 4.79
CA VAL A 24 -2.89 3.78 5.79
C VAL A 24 -1.56 3.52 6.48
N VAL A 25 -1.33 2.29 6.96
CA VAL A 25 -0.07 1.92 7.61
C VAL A 25 1.12 2.11 6.67
N GLN A 26 0.97 1.74 5.40
CA GLN A 26 2.03 1.88 4.40
C GLN A 26 2.34 3.35 4.08
N ILE A 27 1.31 4.21 3.96
CA ILE A 27 1.48 5.66 3.78
C ILE A 27 2.19 6.26 4.99
N TYR A 28 1.79 5.92 6.21
CA TYR A 28 2.43 6.44 7.43
C TYR A 28 3.89 6.02 7.51
N THR A 29 4.18 4.77 7.15
CA THR A 29 5.55 4.27 7.08
C THR A 29 6.38 5.06 6.06
N GLY A 30 5.83 5.32 4.87
CA GLY A 30 6.50 6.11 3.84
C GLY A 30 6.79 7.55 4.28
N MET A 31 5.84 8.16 4.99
CA MET A 31 6.00 9.50 5.57
C MET A 31 7.11 9.53 6.63
N ILE A 32 7.10 8.58 7.57
CA ILE A 32 8.13 8.48 8.60
C ILE A 32 9.52 8.30 7.96
N ILE A 33 9.63 7.46 6.91
CA ILE A 33 10.89 7.28 6.18
C ILE A 33 11.36 8.58 5.54
N ASN A 34 10.46 9.36 4.92
CA ASN A 34 10.81 10.65 4.32
C ASN A 34 11.23 11.69 5.38
N MET A 35 10.69 11.60 6.60
CA MET A 35 11.11 12.47 7.71
C MET A 35 12.57 12.22 8.14
N VAL A 36 13.11 11.00 8.01
CA VAL A 36 14.46 10.64 8.47
C VAL A 36 15.57 11.44 7.77
N PRO A 37 15.62 11.55 6.42
CA PRO A 37 16.57 12.42 5.73
C PRO A 37 16.52 13.89 6.17
N GLN A 38 15.32 14.45 6.40
CA GLN A 38 15.14 15.85 6.80
C GLN A 38 15.71 16.12 8.21
N ILE A 39 15.53 15.17 9.12
CA ILE A 39 16.12 15.20 10.46
C ILE A 39 17.65 15.10 10.37
N LYS A 40 18.17 14.20 9.52
CA LYS A 40 19.63 14.05 9.31
C LYS A 40 20.30 15.29 8.72
N GLN A 41 19.55 16.12 7.99
CA GLN A 41 20.04 17.39 7.43
C GLN A 41 19.92 18.57 8.40
N GLY A 42 19.50 18.34 9.66
CA GLY A 42 19.36 19.37 10.69
C GLY A 42 18.09 20.22 10.59
N GLN A 43 17.21 19.93 9.62
CA GLN A 43 15.95 20.65 9.38
C GLN A 43 14.78 19.95 10.10
N VAL A 44 14.94 19.68 11.40
CA VAL A 44 13.97 18.91 12.20
C VAL A 44 12.60 19.61 12.28
N ILE A 45 12.61 20.94 12.35
CA ILE A 45 11.40 21.76 12.38
C ILE A 45 10.63 21.63 11.06
N ASP A 46 11.34 21.51 9.94
CA ASP A 46 10.75 21.44 8.59
C ASP A 46 10.12 20.06 8.41
N GLY A 47 10.83 18.99 8.80
CA GLY A 47 10.29 17.64 8.82
C GLY A 47 9.06 17.47 9.73
N LEU A 48 9.06 18.05 10.93
CA LEU A 48 7.91 17.94 11.83
C LEU A 48 6.71 18.76 11.34
N LEU A 49 6.94 19.96 10.80
CA LEU A 49 5.87 20.82 10.29
C LEU A 49 5.31 20.36 8.95
N ASP A 50 6.10 19.67 8.13
CA ASP A 50 5.62 19.14 6.87
C ASP A 50 5.11 17.70 7.03
N GLN A 51 5.93 16.76 7.46
CA GLN A 51 5.50 15.35 7.62
C GLN A 51 4.60 15.15 8.85
N GLY A 52 4.95 15.76 9.98
CA GLY A 52 4.24 15.57 11.26
C GLY A 52 2.84 16.16 11.28
N LEU A 53 2.65 17.37 10.74
CA LEU A 53 1.31 17.97 10.62
C LEU A 53 0.42 17.19 9.66
N TRP A 54 0.97 16.65 8.56
CA TRP A 54 0.23 15.74 7.68
C TRP A 54 -0.18 14.44 8.39
N LEU A 55 0.67 13.86 9.24
CA LEU A 55 0.31 12.68 10.04
C LEU A 55 -0.83 12.99 11.01
N VAL A 56 -0.76 14.10 11.74
CA VAL A 56 -1.82 14.53 12.68
C VAL A 56 -3.13 14.84 11.95
N PHE A 57 -3.03 15.47 10.79
CA PHE A 57 -4.19 15.80 9.97
C PHE A 57 -4.86 14.54 9.38
N LEU A 58 -4.06 13.64 8.80
CA LEU A 58 -4.55 12.41 8.17
C LEU A 58 -5.10 11.41 9.20
N THR A 59 -4.48 11.31 10.38
CA THR A 59 -5.02 10.53 11.52
C THR A 59 -6.38 11.07 11.97
N GLY A 60 -6.53 12.39 12.09
CA GLY A 60 -7.80 13.03 12.43
C GLY A 60 -8.91 12.74 11.40
N LEU A 61 -8.57 12.76 10.11
CA LEU A 61 -9.50 12.48 9.02
C LEU A 61 -9.97 11.01 9.01
N ILE A 62 -9.05 10.08 9.25
CA ILE A 62 -9.36 8.64 9.35
C ILE A 62 -10.19 8.34 10.59
N MET A 63 -9.87 8.93 11.74
CA MET A 63 -10.69 8.79 12.95
C MET A 63 -12.10 9.37 12.79
N LEU A 64 -12.26 10.42 11.98
CA LEU A 64 -13.57 11.00 11.70
C LEU A 64 -14.43 10.06 10.84
N LEU A 65 -13.82 9.41 9.85
CA LEU A 65 -14.47 8.40 9.02
C LEU A 65 -14.84 7.14 9.83
N ALA A 66 -13.92 6.61 10.63
CA ALA A 66 -14.11 5.39 11.40
C ALA A 66 -14.97 5.59 12.68
N GLY A 67 -14.85 6.76 13.31
CA GLY A 67 -15.48 7.10 14.59
C GLY A 67 -16.83 7.79 14.47
N SER A 68 -17.39 7.93 13.27
CA SER A 68 -18.70 8.58 13.03
C SER A 68 -19.84 7.97 13.85
N GLN A 69 -19.69 6.70 14.24
CA GLN A 69 -20.65 5.95 15.07
C GLN A 69 -20.46 6.17 16.59
N MET A 70 -19.37 6.84 17.03
CA MET A 70 -19.07 7.11 18.45
C MET A 70 -18.89 8.63 18.68
N PRO A 71 -19.81 9.31 19.39
CA PRO A 71 -19.83 10.77 19.48
C PRO A 71 -18.60 11.37 20.18
N ALA A 72 -18.01 10.68 21.17
CA ALA A 72 -16.78 11.12 21.83
C ALA A 72 -15.56 11.06 20.90
N LEU A 73 -15.46 10.01 20.08
CA LEU A 73 -14.37 9.84 19.11
C LEU A 73 -14.48 10.85 17.97
N ALA A 74 -15.71 11.12 17.51
CA ALA A 74 -15.97 12.08 16.44
C ALA A 74 -15.60 13.53 16.83
N GLN A 75 -15.83 13.93 18.08
CA GLN A 75 -15.44 15.27 18.56
C GLN A 75 -13.92 15.41 18.64
N ALA A 76 -13.22 14.43 19.21
CA ALA A 76 -11.76 14.41 19.24
C ALA A 76 -11.15 14.42 17.83
N ALA A 77 -11.71 13.64 16.91
CA ALA A 77 -11.28 13.59 15.52
C ALA A 77 -11.46 14.92 14.77
N ARG A 78 -12.58 15.62 15.00
CA ARG A 78 -12.82 16.96 14.43
C ARG A 78 -11.82 17.99 14.93
N VAL A 79 -11.52 17.98 16.23
CA VAL A 79 -10.53 18.89 16.82
C VAL A 79 -9.13 18.58 16.28
N LEU A 80 -8.76 17.30 16.20
CA LEU A 80 -7.45 16.87 15.69
C LEU A 80 -7.27 17.22 14.20
N ALA A 81 -8.28 16.94 13.37
CA ALA A 81 -8.28 17.31 11.96
C ALA A 81 -8.31 18.83 11.76
N GLY A 82 -9.03 19.57 12.60
CA GLY A 82 -9.04 21.02 12.58
C GLY A 82 -7.68 21.62 12.91
N ILE A 83 -7.02 21.16 13.97
CA ILE A 83 -5.68 21.61 14.37
C ILE A 83 -4.65 21.24 13.31
N GLY A 84 -4.68 20.01 12.79
CA GLY A 84 -3.78 19.57 11.73
C GLY A 84 -3.95 20.38 10.45
N GLY A 85 -5.20 20.63 10.02
CA GLY A 85 -5.50 21.39 8.81
C GLY A 85 -5.13 22.87 8.93
N ILE A 86 -5.45 23.51 10.05
CA ILE A 86 -5.05 24.90 10.33
C ILE A 86 -3.53 24.99 10.44
N GLY A 87 -2.88 24.03 11.08
CA GLY A 87 -1.42 23.92 11.16
C GLY A 87 -0.80 23.90 9.76
N LEU A 88 -1.28 22.99 8.89
CA LEU A 88 -0.80 22.87 7.50
C LEU A 88 -0.99 24.16 6.70
N ILE A 89 -2.15 24.82 6.81
CA ILE A 89 -2.42 26.08 6.11
C ILE A 89 -1.44 27.18 6.54
N LEU A 90 -1.07 27.21 7.82
CA LEU A 90 -0.20 28.25 8.37
C LEU A 90 1.28 28.00 8.12
N THR A 91 1.71 26.73 8.04
CA THR A 91 3.13 26.34 8.02
C THR A 91 3.65 26.04 6.62
N GLN A 92 2.83 25.50 5.71
CA GLN A 92 3.25 25.09 4.38
C GLN A 92 3.65 26.26 3.45
N GLY A 93 3.23 27.49 3.76
CA GLY A 93 3.61 28.68 3.00
C GLY A 93 4.78 29.48 3.60
N ARG A 94 5.55 28.92 4.54
CA ARG A 94 6.63 29.63 5.27
C ARG A 94 7.73 30.24 4.39
N ALA A 95 7.89 29.77 3.16
CA ALA A 95 8.88 30.28 2.21
C ALA A 95 8.42 31.58 1.50
N GLU A 96 7.12 31.90 1.53
CA GLU A 96 6.54 33.03 0.82
C GLU A 96 6.45 34.28 1.71
N LYS A 97 7.05 35.39 1.27
CA LYS A 97 7.05 36.68 1.99
C LYS A 97 5.66 37.35 2.03
N ASN A 98 4.75 36.98 1.13
CA ASN A 98 3.39 37.55 1.06
C ASN A 98 2.38 36.70 1.82
N ILE A 99 1.68 37.29 2.79
CA ILE A 99 0.65 36.65 3.63
C ILE A 99 -0.45 35.96 2.81
N ILE A 100 -0.86 36.57 1.68
CA ILE A 100 -1.87 36.01 0.78
C ILE A 100 -1.34 34.78 0.03
N LYS A 101 -0.09 34.82 -0.46
CA LYS A 101 0.55 33.67 -1.11
C LYS A 101 0.82 32.54 -0.11
N ARG A 102 1.12 32.88 1.15
CA ARG A 102 1.27 31.91 2.24
C ARG A 102 -0.03 31.16 2.55
N LEU A 103 -1.15 31.86 2.63
CA LEU A 103 -2.47 31.23 2.82
C LEU A 103 -2.89 30.41 1.59
N LEU A 104 -2.66 30.92 0.38
CA LEU A 104 -2.98 30.20 -0.86
C LEU A 104 -2.16 28.91 -1.00
N SER A 105 -0.86 28.95 -0.74
CA SER A 105 -0.01 27.74 -0.75
C SER A 105 -0.44 26.73 0.31
N GLY A 106 -0.86 27.20 1.49
CA GLY A 106 -1.46 26.36 2.53
C GLY A 106 -2.81 25.72 2.14
N ILE A 107 -3.64 26.39 1.32
CA ILE A 107 -4.88 25.80 0.80
C ILE A 107 -4.57 24.81 -0.34
N VAL A 108 -3.61 25.14 -1.20
CA VAL A 108 -3.16 24.26 -2.28
C VAL A 108 -2.52 22.99 -1.73
N SER A 109 -1.78 23.06 -0.62
CA SER A 109 -1.22 21.85 0.00
C SER A 109 -2.30 20.86 0.40
N LEU A 110 -3.46 21.33 0.88
CA LEU A 110 -4.61 20.47 1.20
C LEU A 110 -5.15 19.71 -0.03
N TYR A 111 -4.87 20.14 -1.25
CA TYR A 111 -5.18 19.34 -2.46
C TYR A 111 -4.43 17.99 -2.46
N GLY A 112 -3.29 17.91 -1.75
CA GLY A 112 -2.57 16.67 -1.48
C GLY A 112 -3.41 15.59 -0.79
N ILE A 113 -4.51 15.95 -0.11
CA ILE A 113 -5.47 14.99 0.46
C ILE A 113 -6.00 14.06 -0.63
N SER A 114 -6.30 14.60 -1.82
CA SER A 114 -6.81 13.79 -2.93
C SER A 114 -5.79 12.74 -3.38
N GLY A 115 -4.50 13.07 -3.32
CA GLY A 115 -3.42 12.12 -3.60
C GLY A 115 -3.39 10.99 -2.56
N TYR A 116 -3.35 11.33 -1.27
CA TYR A 116 -3.37 10.33 -0.19
C TYR A 116 -4.64 9.47 -0.20
N LEU A 117 -5.81 10.07 -0.46
CA LEU A 117 -7.05 9.31 -0.63
C LEU A 117 -6.98 8.38 -1.83
N SER A 118 -6.44 8.85 -2.96
CA SER A 118 -6.25 8.00 -4.14
C SER A 118 -5.31 6.83 -3.84
N ASP A 119 -4.26 7.05 -3.05
CA ASP A 119 -3.32 6.01 -2.64
C ASP A 119 -4.02 4.98 -1.74
N VAL A 120 -4.79 5.40 -0.72
CA VAL A 120 -5.54 4.46 0.13
C VAL A 120 -6.59 3.69 -0.67
N LEU A 121 -7.34 4.36 -1.55
CA LEU A 121 -8.33 3.70 -2.42
C LEU A 121 -7.68 2.70 -3.36
N SER A 122 -6.42 2.91 -3.73
CA SER A 122 -5.62 2.01 -4.54
C SER A 122 -5.47 0.61 -3.93
N TYR A 123 -5.52 0.50 -2.59
CA TYR A 123 -5.47 -0.78 -1.87
C TYR A 123 -6.75 -1.59 -2.00
N SER A 124 -7.85 -1.02 -2.50
CA SER A 124 -9.05 -1.80 -2.88
C SER A 124 -8.74 -2.93 -3.88
N ARG A 125 -7.61 -2.85 -4.59
CA ARG A 125 -7.11 -3.95 -5.42
C ARG A 125 -6.83 -5.23 -4.62
N LEU A 126 -6.38 -5.13 -3.37
CA LEU A 126 -6.16 -6.30 -2.51
C LEU A 126 -7.48 -7.04 -2.23
N LEU A 127 -8.56 -6.29 -1.98
CA LEU A 127 -9.91 -6.84 -1.89
C LEU A 127 -10.31 -7.51 -3.20
N ALA A 128 -10.14 -6.83 -4.34
CA ALA A 128 -10.53 -7.36 -5.64
C ALA A 128 -9.82 -8.68 -5.97
N LEU A 129 -8.52 -8.79 -5.65
CA LEU A 129 -7.76 -10.03 -5.80
C LEU A 129 -8.26 -11.11 -4.84
N GLY A 130 -8.43 -10.80 -3.55
CA GLY A 130 -8.91 -11.76 -2.56
C GLY A 130 -10.30 -12.32 -2.89
N MET A 131 -11.23 -11.46 -3.29
CA MET A 131 -12.56 -11.87 -3.74
C MET A 131 -12.51 -12.65 -5.05
N GLY A 132 -11.74 -12.20 -6.04
CA GLY A 132 -11.61 -12.88 -7.33
C GLY A 132 -11.11 -14.32 -7.18
N THR A 133 -10.07 -14.53 -6.37
CA THR A 133 -9.53 -15.87 -6.09
C THR A 133 -10.59 -16.79 -5.46
N SER A 134 -11.38 -16.25 -4.54
CA SER A 134 -12.39 -16.97 -3.77
C SER A 134 -13.57 -17.37 -4.65
N VAL A 135 -14.02 -16.45 -5.53
CA VAL A 135 -15.10 -16.70 -6.49
C VAL A 135 -14.68 -17.75 -7.51
N ILE A 136 -13.48 -17.66 -8.08
CA ILE A 136 -12.98 -18.66 -9.05
C ILE A 136 -12.88 -20.03 -8.39
N GLY A 137 -12.32 -20.10 -7.17
CA GLY A 137 -12.25 -21.35 -6.40
C GLY A 137 -13.62 -21.95 -6.10
N MET A 138 -14.62 -21.11 -5.78
CA MET A 138 -16.00 -21.55 -5.59
C MET A 138 -16.61 -22.13 -6.87
N VAL A 139 -16.40 -21.47 -8.02
CA VAL A 139 -16.89 -21.95 -9.32
C VAL A 139 -16.27 -23.30 -9.68
N ILE A 140 -14.95 -23.47 -9.50
CA ILE A 140 -14.28 -24.76 -9.73
C ILE A 140 -14.86 -25.83 -8.82
N ASN A 141 -15.05 -25.54 -7.53
CA ASN A 141 -15.63 -26.50 -6.59
C ASN A 141 -17.05 -26.91 -6.99
N ASN A 142 -17.87 -25.96 -7.45
CA ASN A 142 -19.21 -26.25 -7.96
C ASN A 142 -19.17 -27.12 -9.22
N MET A 143 -18.27 -26.85 -10.16
CA MET A 143 -18.08 -27.69 -11.35
C MET A 143 -17.65 -29.11 -11.01
N VAL A 144 -16.76 -29.28 -10.03
CA VAL A 144 -16.32 -30.59 -9.53
C VAL A 144 -17.47 -31.34 -8.86
N GLY A 145 -18.28 -30.65 -8.06
CA GLY A 145 -19.48 -31.22 -7.41
C GLY A 145 -20.48 -31.76 -8.43
N MET A 146 -20.80 -30.96 -9.45
CA MET A 146 -21.69 -31.37 -10.55
C MET A 146 -21.10 -32.55 -11.36
N ALA A 147 -19.79 -32.56 -11.60
CA ALA A 147 -19.14 -33.68 -12.29
C ALA A 147 -19.20 -34.98 -11.47
N ALA A 148 -19.06 -34.89 -10.14
CA ALA A 148 -19.08 -36.05 -9.26
C ALA A 148 -20.46 -36.75 -9.18
N GLU A 149 -21.55 -36.04 -9.46
CA GLU A 149 -22.91 -36.61 -9.55
C GLU A 149 -23.07 -37.57 -10.74
N GLY A 150 -22.18 -37.50 -11.75
CA GLY A 150 -22.16 -38.37 -12.92
C GLY A 150 -21.63 -39.80 -12.68
N GLY A 151 -21.51 -40.24 -11.43
CA GLY A 151 -21.01 -41.57 -11.05
C GLY A 151 -19.49 -41.72 -11.11
N ALA A 152 -18.98 -42.96 -11.20
CA ALA A 152 -17.53 -43.24 -11.10
C ALA A 152 -16.68 -42.54 -12.18
N ILE A 153 -17.20 -42.42 -13.41
CA ILE A 153 -16.54 -41.68 -14.50
C ILE A 153 -16.52 -40.17 -14.19
N GLY A 154 -17.63 -39.66 -13.65
CA GLY A 154 -17.75 -38.27 -13.20
C GLY A 154 -16.80 -37.90 -12.07
N MET A 155 -16.53 -38.83 -11.15
CA MET A 155 -15.56 -38.63 -10.07
C MET A 155 -14.11 -38.52 -10.58
N VAL A 156 -13.72 -39.32 -11.57
CA VAL A 156 -12.38 -39.22 -12.21
C VAL A 156 -12.25 -37.90 -12.97
N LEU A 157 -13.28 -37.50 -13.71
CA LEU A 157 -13.32 -36.21 -14.42
C LEU A 157 -13.27 -35.03 -13.44
N GLY A 158 -14.03 -35.10 -12.34
CA GLY A 158 -14.04 -34.11 -11.28
C GLY A 158 -12.68 -33.96 -10.59
N ALA A 159 -11.97 -35.06 -10.35
CA ALA A 159 -10.60 -35.01 -9.81
C ALA A 159 -9.63 -34.29 -10.76
N LEU A 160 -9.75 -34.53 -12.08
CA LEU A 160 -8.94 -33.84 -13.09
C LEU A 160 -9.26 -32.34 -13.13
N ILE A 161 -10.54 -31.97 -13.12
CA ILE A 161 -10.99 -30.57 -13.09
C ILE A 161 -10.54 -29.88 -11.80
N PHE A 162 -10.58 -30.57 -10.66
CA PHE A 162 -10.12 -30.04 -9.39
C PHE A 162 -8.64 -29.67 -9.44
N VAL A 163 -7.78 -30.59 -9.89
CA VAL A 163 -6.33 -30.35 -9.96
C VAL A 163 -6.01 -29.28 -11.00
N ALA A 164 -6.54 -29.40 -12.22
CA ALA A 164 -6.25 -28.46 -13.29
C ALA A 164 -6.82 -27.06 -13.00
N GLY A 165 -8.05 -27.00 -12.50
CA GLY A 165 -8.73 -25.75 -12.15
C GLY A 165 -8.03 -25.00 -11.03
N HIS A 166 -7.69 -25.68 -9.92
CA HIS A 166 -6.98 -25.03 -8.82
C HIS A 166 -5.54 -24.68 -9.17
N ALA A 167 -4.86 -25.48 -10.00
CA ALA A 167 -3.53 -25.13 -10.52
C ALA A 167 -3.57 -23.86 -11.37
N PHE A 168 -4.55 -23.75 -12.28
CA PHE A 168 -4.76 -22.55 -13.08
C PHE A 168 -5.11 -21.33 -12.23
N ASN A 169 -6.01 -21.50 -11.25
CA ASN A 169 -6.38 -20.46 -10.30
C ASN A 169 -5.15 -19.96 -9.52
N LEU A 170 -4.28 -20.86 -9.08
CA LEU A 170 -3.06 -20.50 -8.37
C LEU A 170 -2.12 -19.66 -9.25
N ILE A 171 -1.87 -20.10 -10.49
CA ILE A 171 -0.94 -19.41 -11.41
C ILE A 171 -1.38 -17.97 -11.68
N ILE A 172 -2.64 -17.77 -12.05
CA ILE A 172 -3.15 -16.43 -12.39
C ILE A 172 -3.15 -15.53 -11.16
N ASN A 173 -3.58 -16.04 -10.01
CA ASN A 173 -3.65 -15.22 -8.81
C ASN A 173 -2.27 -14.85 -8.26
N VAL A 174 -1.27 -15.74 -8.36
CA VAL A 174 0.11 -15.42 -7.99
C VAL A 174 0.68 -14.35 -8.93
N MET A 175 0.46 -14.47 -10.24
CA MET A 175 0.90 -13.45 -11.20
C MET A 175 0.20 -12.11 -11.00
N GLY A 176 -1.11 -12.12 -10.78
CA GLY A 176 -1.90 -10.93 -10.45
C GLY A 176 -1.40 -10.28 -9.16
N ALA A 177 -1.26 -11.06 -8.08
CA ALA A 177 -0.75 -10.56 -6.81
C ALA A 177 0.63 -9.94 -6.93
N TYR A 178 1.55 -10.55 -7.70
CA TYR A 178 2.89 -10.01 -7.95
C TYR A 178 2.86 -8.63 -8.63
N VAL A 179 2.10 -8.49 -9.72
CA VAL A 179 2.00 -7.22 -10.46
C VAL A 179 1.34 -6.13 -9.61
N HIS A 180 0.27 -6.48 -8.90
CA HIS A 180 -0.41 -5.52 -8.03
C HIS A 180 0.44 -5.13 -6.83
N ALA A 181 1.14 -6.05 -6.18
CA ALA A 181 2.10 -5.74 -5.12
C ALA A 181 3.22 -4.84 -5.63
N SER A 182 3.76 -5.12 -6.82
CA SER A 182 4.77 -4.27 -7.46
C SER A 182 4.27 -2.86 -7.68
N ARG A 183 3.01 -2.68 -8.11
CA ARG A 183 2.39 -1.35 -8.23
C ARG A 183 2.30 -0.64 -6.88
N LEU A 184 1.81 -1.31 -5.84
CA LEU A 184 1.72 -0.73 -4.49
C LEU A 184 3.12 -0.23 -4.04
N GLN A 185 4.17 -1.01 -4.29
CA GLN A 185 5.54 -0.62 -3.93
C GLN A 185 6.08 0.55 -4.76
N TYR A 186 6.00 0.48 -6.09
CA TYR A 186 6.63 1.46 -6.97
C TYR A 186 5.87 2.78 -7.09
N VAL A 187 4.55 2.73 -7.13
CA VAL A 187 3.71 3.91 -7.42
C VAL A 187 3.22 4.57 -6.14
N GLU A 188 2.92 3.79 -5.11
CA GLU A 188 2.25 4.32 -3.91
C GLU A 188 3.21 4.47 -2.73
N PHE A 189 4.23 3.61 -2.61
CA PHE A 189 5.19 3.66 -1.50
C PHE A 189 6.45 4.45 -1.85
N PHE A 190 7.15 4.09 -2.93
CA PHE A 190 8.42 4.73 -3.28
C PHE A 190 8.27 6.21 -3.62
N THR A 191 7.17 6.61 -4.24
CA THR A 191 6.88 8.03 -4.53
C THR A 191 6.79 8.90 -3.27
N LYS A 192 6.63 8.32 -2.08
CA LYS A 192 6.53 9.06 -0.81
C LYS A 192 7.87 9.47 -0.23
N PHE A 193 8.96 8.77 -0.54
CA PHE A 193 10.26 9.03 0.09
C PHE A 193 11.44 8.98 -0.86
N TYR A 194 11.27 8.39 -2.04
CA TYR A 194 12.34 8.21 -3.00
C TYR A 194 12.39 9.38 -3.98
N GLU A 195 13.47 10.15 -3.91
CA GLU A 195 13.81 11.13 -4.94
C GLU A 195 14.63 10.46 -6.04
N SER A 196 14.13 10.54 -7.27
CA SER A 196 14.85 10.07 -8.45
C SER A 196 15.91 11.09 -8.88
N GLY A 197 17.08 10.62 -9.34
CA GLY A 197 18.13 11.50 -9.90
C GLY A 197 19.53 11.37 -9.29
N GLY A 198 19.77 10.39 -8.41
CA GLY A 198 21.10 10.11 -7.89
C GLY A 198 22.07 9.56 -8.94
N ARG A 199 23.37 9.82 -8.78
CA ARG A 199 24.41 9.16 -9.58
C ARG A 199 24.69 7.78 -8.99
N SER A 200 24.57 6.74 -9.81
CA SER A 200 24.99 5.39 -9.41
C SER A 200 26.45 5.44 -8.97
N PHE A 201 26.76 4.89 -7.81
CA PHE A 201 28.13 4.81 -7.32
C PHE A 201 28.93 3.92 -8.27
N ALA A 202 29.81 4.54 -9.05
CA ALA A 202 30.77 3.84 -9.87
C ALA A 202 32.08 3.74 -9.07
N PRO A 203 32.33 2.63 -8.35
CA PRO A 203 33.60 2.45 -7.68
C PRO A 203 34.73 2.47 -8.71
N PHE A 204 35.91 2.90 -8.28
CA PHE A 204 37.12 2.78 -9.07
C PHE A 204 37.41 1.29 -9.27
N ARG A 205 37.00 0.75 -10.43
CA ARG A 205 37.25 -0.63 -10.85
C ARG A 205 38.12 -0.64 -12.08
N ILE A 206 39.00 -1.64 -12.18
CA ILE A 206 39.66 -1.98 -13.43
C ILE A 206 38.56 -2.48 -14.39
N ALA A 207 38.44 -1.90 -15.58
CA ALA A 207 37.44 -2.26 -16.57
C ALA A 207 37.86 -3.53 -17.32
N THR A 208 37.86 -4.68 -16.64
CA THR A 208 38.17 -5.99 -17.24
C THR A 208 36.90 -6.65 -17.77
N LYS A 209 36.89 -6.99 -19.07
CA LYS A 209 35.78 -7.73 -19.71
C LYS A 209 35.80 -9.23 -19.34
N TYR A 210 36.99 -9.74 -19.03
CA TYR A 210 37.24 -11.09 -18.53
C TYR A 210 38.29 -10.99 -17.43
N ILE A 211 38.06 -11.70 -16.33
CA ILE A 211 39.05 -11.90 -15.26
C ILE A 211 39.34 -13.39 -15.32
N ASP A 212 40.53 -13.74 -15.82
CA ASP A 212 41.05 -15.09 -15.67
C ASP A 212 41.71 -15.14 -14.29
N LEU A 213 41.09 -15.86 -13.37
CA LEU A 213 41.65 -16.11 -12.05
C LEU A 213 42.50 -17.37 -12.18
N GLU A 214 43.79 -17.21 -12.48
CA GLU A 214 44.75 -18.26 -12.18
C GLU A 214 44.79 -18.40 -10.65
N LEU A 215 43.97 -19.33 -10.15
CA LEU A 215 44.13 -19.86 -8.81
C LEU A 215 45.46 -20.62 -8.82
N GLU A 216 46.54 -19.90 -8.53
CA GLU A 216 47.79 -20.52 -8.16
C GLU A 216 47.49 -21.28 -6.86
N GLU A 217 47.21 -22.58 -7.00
CA GLU A 217 47.19 -23.52 -5.91
C GLU A 217 48.52 -23.33 -5.19
N ARG A 218 48.48 -22.63 -4.05
CA ARG A 218 49.63 -22.57 -3.14
C ARG A 218 49.86 -24.00 -2.68
N GLU A 219 50.73 -24.71 -3.39
CA GLU A 219 51.33 -25.95 -2.92
C GLU A 219 51.97 -25.65 -1.55
N ALA A 220 51.66 -26.54 -0.62
CA ALA A 220 51.94 -26.46 0.81
C ALA A 220 53.45 -26.49 1.14
#